data_AF-A0A381T235-F1
#
_entry.id   AF-A0A381T235-F1
#
_cell.length_a   1.000
_cell.length_b   1.000
_cell.length_c   1.000
_cell.angle_alpha   90.00
_cell.angle_beta   90.00
_cell.angle_gamma   90.00
#
_symmetry.space_group_name_H-M   'P 1'
#
loop_
_entity.id
_entity.type
_entity.pdbx_description
1 polymer ?
#
loop_
_entity_poly.entity_id
_entity_poly.type
_entity_poly.pdbx_seq_one_letter_code
_entity_poly.pdbx_strand_id
1 'polypeptide(L)'
;MELEMNKSLAEYYSLVDLFEEFREHIKPKVINGLPDFTTAAMEKQYSGLILLQERLRDIEISDWDIPNQVDYHVLRSEMNGVEFDHSVLKQWSR
;
A
#
# COMPACT_ATOMS: atom_id res chain seq x y z
N MET A 1 4.95 27.99 -12.06
CA MET A 1 5.89 26.92 -12.48
C MET A 1 6.65 26.38 -11.27
N GLU A 2 7.37 27.21 -10.51
CA GLU A 2 8.11 26.76 -9.31
C GLU A 2 7.19 26.27 -8.17
N LEU A 3 6.06 26.95 -7.93
CA LEU A 3 5.04 26.52 -6.95
C LEU A 3 4.35 25.20 -7.32
N GLU A 4 4.03 25.00 -8.60
CA GLU A 4 3.43 23.75 -9.12
C GLU A 4 4.42 22.59 -9.05
N MET A 5 5.70 22.85 -9.35
CA MET A 5 6.77 21.85 -9.25
C MET A 5 6.97 21.40 -7.79
N ASN A 6 6.94 22.33 -6.83
CA ASN A 6 7.00 21.99 -5.40
C ASN A 6 5.80 21.19 -4.91
N LYS A 7 4.61 21.43 -5.47
CA LYS A 7 3.40 20.67 -5.15
C LYS A 7 3.51 19.23 -5.65
N SER A 8 3.87 19.03 -6.93
CA SER A 8 4.04 17.69 -7.51
C SER A 8 5.10 16.86 -6.78
N LEU A 9 6.18 17.50 -6.32
CA LEU A 9 7.23 16.84 -5.53
C LEU A 9 6.73 16.41 -4.15
N ALA A 10 5.92 17.25 -3.47
CA ALA A 10 5.33 16.91 -2.18
C ALA A 10 4.30 15.78 -2.28
N GLU A 11 3.49 15.76 -3.34
CA GLU A 11 2.54 14.68 -3.62
C GLU A 11 3.28 13.37 -3.94
N TYR A 12 4.38 13.43 -4.69
CA TYR A 12 5.22 12.24 -4.94
C TYR A 12 5.85 11.70 -3.65
N TYR A 13 6.38 12.57 -2.78
CA TYR A 13 6.87 12.10 -1.47
C TYR A 13 5.76 11.50 -0.60
N SER A 14 4.52 12.00 -0.71
CA SER A 14 3.38 11.38 -0.02
C SER A 14 3.10 9.96 -0.53
N LEU A 15 3.33 9.67 -1.82
CA LEU A 15 3.26 8.32 -2.36
C LEU A 15 4.39 7.43 -1.79
N VAL A 16 5.61 7.96 -1.69
CA VAL A 16 6.75 7.23 -1.10
C VAL A 16 6.49 6.88 0.36
N ASP A 17 6.00 7.83 1.16
CA ASP A 17 5.65 7.60 2.56
C ASP A 17 4.55 6.52 2.69
N LEU A 18 3.54 6.57 1.80
CA LEU A 18 2.47 5.57 1.77
C LEU A 18 3.00 4.18 1.37
N PHE A 19 3.97 4.11 0.46
CA PHE A 19 4.65 2.87 0.12
C PHE A 19 5.39 2.29 1.34
N GLU A 20 6.18 3.09 2.05
CA GLU A 20 6.91 2.63 3.23
C GLU A 20 5.96 2.11 4.32
N GLU A 21 4.87 2.84 4.57
CA GLU A 21 3.83 2.44 5.52
C GLU A 21 3.15 1.13 5.09
N PHE A 22 2.84 0.99 3.80
CA PHE A 22 2.29 -0.25 3.25
C PHE A 22 3.23 -1.43 3.46
N ARG A 23 4.52 -1.29 3.15
CA ARG A 23 5.52 -2.35 3.30
C ARG A 23 5.67 -2.80 4.74
N GLU A 24 5.67 -1.87 5.69
CA GLU A 24 5.75 -2.23 7.10
C GLU A 24 4.43 -2.84 7.61
N HIS A 25 3.28 -2.36 7.14
CA HIS A 25 1.97 -2.87 7.56
C HIS A 25 1.70 -4.32 7.09
N ILE A 26 2.08 -4.67 5.86
CA ILE A 26 1.89 -6.03 5.33
C ILE A 26 2.92 -7.04 5.86
N LYS A 27 3.98 -6.57 6.51
CA LYS A 27 4.99 -7.44 7.10
C LYS A 27 4.39 -8.19 8.29
N PRO A 28 4.34 -9.54 8.26
CA PRO A 28 3.78 -10.30 9.37
C PRO A 28 4.67 -10.14 10.60
N LYS A 29 4.04 -10.01 11.77
CA LYS A 29 4.76 -10.07 13.04
C LYS A 29 5.37 -11.46 13.20
N VAL A 30 6.57 -11.52 13.75
CA VAL A 30 7.24 -12.80 14.04
C VAL A 30 7.09 -13.10 15.54
N ILE A 31 6.41 -14.21 15.86
CA ILE A 31 6.20 -14.71 17.22
C ILE A 31 6.94 -16.04 17.35
N ASN A 32 7.91 -16.13 18.26
CA ASN A 32 8.73 -17.32 18.46
C ASN A 32 9.40 -17.85 17.17
N GLY A 33 9.83 -16.94 16.28
CA GLY A 33 10.47 -17.27 15.01
C GLY A 33 9.50 -17.64 13.87
N LEU A 34 8.19 -17.63 14.12
CA LEU A 34 7.16 -17.93 13.11
C LEU A 34 6.36 -16.66 12.78
N PRO A 35 6.07 -16.39 11.49
CA PRO A 35 5.10 -15.37 11.11
C PRO A 35 3.71 -15.65 11.71
N ASP A 36 3.10 -14.62 12.30
CA ASP A 36 1.74 -14.65 12.83
C ASP A 36 0.72 -14.45 11.69
N PHE A 37 0.14 -15.57 11.26
CA PHE A 37 -0.95 -15.62 10.29
C PHE A 37 -2.28 -16.02 10.93
N THR A 38 -2.45 -15.80 12.24
CA THR A 38 -3.74 -16.04 12.90
C THR A 38 -4.84 -15.22 12.24
N THR A 39 -6.10 -15.68 12.33
CA THR A 39 -7.25 -14.96 11.78
C THR A 39 -7.29 -13.50 12.24
N ALA A 40 -7.03 -13.25 13.53
CA ALA A 40 -7.01 -11.90 14.08
C ALA A 40 -5.89 -11.02 13.49
N ALA A 41 -4.70 -11.60 13.24
CA ALA A 41 -3.61 -10.89 12.58
C ALA A 41 -3.96 -10.56 11.12
N MET A 42 -4.57 -11.52 10.41
CA MET A 42 -4.96 -11.34 9.01
C MET A 42 -6.11 -10.34 8.86
N GLU A 43 -7.13 -10.38 9.71
CA GLU A 43 -8.22 -9.38 9.74
C GLU A 43 -7.70 -7.97 10.01
N LYS A 44 -6.73 -7.84 10.93
CA LYS A 44 -6.08 -6.55 11.21
C LYS A 44 -5.26 -6.05 10.02
N GLN A 45 -4.49 -6.94 9.39
CA GLN A 45 -3.72 -6.60 8.20
C GLN A 45 -4.65 -6.15 7.07
N TYR A 46 -5.74 -6.90 6.82
CA TYR A 46 -6.70 -6.55 5.78
C TYR A 46 -7.38 -5.21 6.03
N SER A 47 -7.82 -4.95 7.27
CA SER A 47 -8.46 -3.68 7.63
C SER A 47 -7.53 -2.49 7.40
N GLY A 48 -6.24 -2.61 7.75
CA GLY A 48 -5.27 -1.54 7.46
C GLY A 48 -4.94 -1.41 5.98
N LEU A 49 -4.95 -2.51 5.21
CA LEU A 49 -4.79 -2.46 3.74
C LEU A 49 -5.89 -1.61 3.10
N ILE A 50 -7.15 -1.76 3.53
CA ILE A 50 -8.27 -0.97 3.01
C ILE A 50 -8.04 0.53 3.23
N LEU A 51 -7.58 0.93 4.44
CA LEU A 51 -7.27 2.33 4.76
C LEU A 51 -6.10 2.88 3.91
N LEU A 52 -5.09 2.06 3.64
CA LEU A 52 -3.97 2.44 2.77
C LEU A 52 -4.43 2.59 1.31
N GLN A 53 -5.28 1.69 0.82
CA GLN A 53 -5.87 1.80 -0.52
C GLN A 53 -6.79 3.02 -0.65
N GLU A 54 -7.52 3.41 0.40
CA GLU A 54 -8.28 4.66 0.45
C GLU A 54 -7.35 5.87 0.27
N ARG A 55 -6.29 5.96 1.07
CA ARG A 55 -5.31 7.05 0.96
C ARG A 55 -4.61 7.10 -0.40
N LEU A 56 -4.33 5.93 -1.00
CA LEU A 56 -3.76 5.88 -2.35
C LEU A 56 -4.73 6.47 -3.39
N ARG A 57 -6.04 6.24 -3.27
CA ARG A 57 -7.03 6.78 -4.21
C ARG A 57 -7.17 8.30 -4.14
N ASP A 58 -6.81 8.91 -3.01
CA ASP A 58 -6.87 10.35 -2.82
C ASP A 58 -5.68 11.11 -3.44
N ILE A 59 -4.66 10.40 -3.93
CA ILE A 59 -3.53 11.00 -4.65
C ILE A 59 -3.90 11.18 -6.12
N GLU A 60 -4.04 12.44 -6.55
CA GLU A 60 -4.27 12.82 -7.94
C GLU A 60 -2.96 12.79 -8.74
N ILE A 61 -2.90 11.96 -9.79
CA ILE A 61 -1.67 11.74 -10.57
C ILE A 61 -1.73 12.26 -12.01
N SER A 62 -2.84 12.89 -12.42
CA SER A 62 -3.05 13.30 -13.83
C SER A 62 -1.99 14.26 -14.35
N ASP A 63 -1.43 15.07 -13.45
CA ASP A 63 -0.49 16.15 -13.77
C ASP A 63 0.97 15.74 -13.53
N TRP A 64 1.20 14.50 -13.08
CA TRP A 64 2.54 13.97 -12.88
C TRP A 64 3.19 13.58 -14.21
N ASP A 65 4.52 13.51 -14.21
CA ASP A 65 5.22 12.88 -15.33
C ASP A 65 4.98 11.36 -15.37
N ILE A 66 5.22 10.76 -16.53
CA ILE A 66 4.94 9.34 -16.75
C ILE A 66 5.67 8.42 -15.74
N PRO A 67 6.95 8.64 -15.41
CA PRO A 67 7.62 7.82 -14.39
C PRO A 67 6.88 7.81 -13.04
N ASN A 68 6.47 8.97 -12.54
CA ASN A 68 5.79 9.04 -11.24
C ASN A 68 4.39 8.40 -11.30
N GLN A 69 3.67 8.53 -12.43
CA GLN A 69 2.39 7.83 -12.64
C GLN A 69 2.57 6.30 -12.64
N VAL A 70 3.69 5.81 -13.21
CA VAL A 70 4.02 4.38 -13.19
C VAL A 70 4.24 3.90 -11.76
N ASP A 71 5.00 4.64 -10.94
CA ASP A 71 5.24 4.28 -9.53
C ASP A 71 3.93 4.16 -8.74
N TYR A 72 3.01 5.10 -8.95
CA TYR A 72 1.66 5.03 -8.38
C TYR A 72 0.94 3.74 -8.74
N HIS A 73 0.94 3.38 -10.03
CA HIS A 73 0.26 2.17 -10.51
C HIS A 73 0.94 0.88 -10.05
N VAL A 74 2.26 0.88 -9.86
CA VAL A 74 2.98 -0.23 -9.24
C VAL A 74 2.52 -0.43 -7.81
N LEU A 75 2.50 0.62 -6.97
CA LEU A 75 2.00 0.52 -5.59
C LEU A 75 0.54 0.02 -5.55
N ARG A 76 -0.31 0.57 -6.42
CA ARG A 76 -1.70 0.11 -6.56
C ARG A 76 -1.77 -1.39 -6.88
N SER A 77 -0.92 -1.88 -7.77
CA SER A 77 -0.89 -3.29 -8.14
C SER A 77 -0.44 -4.19 -6.99
N GLU A 78 0.54 -3.77 -6.19
CA GLU A 78 0.98 -4.52 -5.01
C GLU A 78 -0.14 -4.62 -3.97
N MET A 79 -0.81 -3.51 -3.65
CA MET A 79 -1.94 -3.50 -2.71
C MET A 79 -3.08 -4.44 -3.17
N ASN A 80 -3.41 -4.43 -4.46
CA ASN A 80 -4.42 -5.32 -5.02
C ASN A 80 -4.01 -6.79 -4.94
N GLY A 81 -2.72 -7.10 -5.07
CA GLY A 81 -2.20 -8.45 -4.86
C GLY A 81 -2.44 -8.95 -3.44
N VAL A 82 -2.17 -8.10 -2.44
CA VAL A 82 -2.43 -8.44 -1.03
C VAL A 82 -3.93 -8.59 -0.76
N GLU A 83 -4.78 -7.73 -1.32
CA GLU A 83 -6.24 -7.88 -1.22
C GLU A 83 -6.71 -9.20 -1.82
N PHE A 84 -6.16 -9.62 -2.96
CA PHE A 84 -6.45 -10.91 -3.58
C PHE A 84 -6.05 -12.09 -2.68
N ASP A 85 -4.91 -12.01 -2.00
CA ASP A 85 -4.47 -13.02 -1.03
C ASP A 85 -5.43 -13.13 0.17
N HIS A 86 -6.01 -12.02 0.63
CA HIS A 86 -7.01 -12.00 1.71
C HIS A 86 -8.40 -12.46 1.28
N SER A 87 -8.84 -12.06 0.09
CA SER A 87 -10.24 -12.25 -0.34
C SER A 87 -10.45 -13.52 -1.14
N VAL A 88 -9.46 -13.95 -1.92
CA VAL A 88 -9.57 -15.07 -2.87
C VAL A 88 -8.69 -16.25 -2.48
N LEU A 89 -7.36 -16.09 -2.40
CA LEU A 89 -6.47 -17.24 -2.19
C LEU A 89 -6.52 -17.78 -0.77
N LYS A 90 -6.56 -16.90 0.24
CA LYS A 90 -6.67 -17.23 1.67
C LYS A 90 -5.72 -18.36 2.11
N GLN A 91 -4.47 -18.33 1.63
CA GLN A 91 -3.50 -19.40 1.91
C GLN A 91 -3.22 -19.57 3.42
N TRP A 92 -3.49 -18.53 4.20
CA TRP A 92 -3.38 -18.45 5.66
C TRP A 92 -4.55 -19.12 6.42
N SER A 93 -5.70 -19.36 5.79
CA SER A 93 -6.93 -19.81 6.49
C SER A 93 -7.12 -21.33 6.51
N ARG A 94 -6.03 -22.09 6.56
CA ARG A 94 -6.07 -23.56 6.49
C ARG A 94 -6.40 -24.22 7.81
#